data_AF-A0A4R8D151-F1
#
_entry.id   AF-A0A4R8D151-F1
#
_cell.length_a   1.000
_cell.length_b   1.000
_cell.length_c   1.000
_cell.angle_alpha   90.00
_cell.angle_beta   90.00
_cell.angle_gamma   90.00
#
_symmetry.space_group_name_H-M   'P 1'
#
loop_
_entity.id
_entity.type
_entity.pdbx_description
1 polymer ?
#
loop_
_entity_poly.entity_id
_entity_poly.type
_entity_poly.pdbx_seq_one_letter_code
_entity_poly.pdbx_strand_id
1 'polypeptide(L)'
;MSARAARLLAWSLFGLFVVLAAATPVLVAIRNGHASDSLVALGIGFAFVGALVASRQPANAVGWLLLAAAVALGLDTFTTVYASRSSSPGAQWAGWLNSWLLFVWLYVPALFLVLVFPAGRLLSRRWRTVVWLGMGAVTADIVGTAFAPGVLEIPADQPIRNPLGIAGPVGEALSWLSGAGELLAAGTLVLGGLSVFLRLRRAHGRERQQVTWFAYICIMALVPFVVLALVSLVAGDDVAPWLNMVQVIAWWSLVALLLIGLPAAIGIAILRHRLYDIDIVINRTLVYATLTLTLGTAYLGSVLLLQLALDPLTQGSDLAVAMSTLAVAALFRPARRRIQLLVDRRFFRRKYDAARTLQAFGSRLRDQLDVDALGNDLSDVVRETVQPTHVTLWLRGSR
;
A
#
# COMPACT_ATOMS: atom_id res chain seq x y z
N MET A 1 15.11 -5.34 15.82
CA MET A 1 15.27 -5.79 14.42
C MET A 1 16.29 -4.89 13.73
N SER A 2 17.27 -5.44 13.01
CA SER A 2 18.24 -4.62 12.27
C SER A 2 17.58 -3.93 11.07
N ALA A 3 18.08 -2.76 10.65
CA ALA A 3 17.51 -2.02 9.51
C ALA A 3 17.51 -2.86 8.21
N ARG A 4 18.52 -3.71 8.02
CA ARG A 4 18.61 -4.62 6.87
C ARG A 4 17.54 -5.72 6.93
N ALA A 5 17.33 -6.35 8.09
CA ALA A 5 16.30 -7.36 8.26
C ALA A 5 14.90 -6.78 8.07
N ALA A 6 14.63 -5.59 8.63
CA ALA A 6 13.37 -4.90 8.47
C ALA A 6 13.05 -4.60 6.99
N ARG A 7 14.06 -4.11 6.25
CA ARG A 7 13.92 -3.84 4.83
C ARG A 7 13.65 -5.11 4.02
N LEU A 8 14.39 -6.18 4.26
CA LEU A 8 14.16 -7.46 3.59
C LEU A 8 12.74 -7.96 3.85
N LEU A 9 12.32 -8.01 5.12
CA LEU A 9 10.98 -8.45 5.51
C LEU A 9 9.88 -7.62 4.86
N ALA A 10 10.00 -6.28 4.87
CA ALA A 10 9.02 -5.39 4.28
C ALA A 10 8.82 -5.64 2.77
N TRP A 11 9.92 -5.80 2.03
CA TRP A 11 9.86 -6.08 0.59
C TRP A 11 9.47 -7.53 0.28
N SER A 12 9.78 -8.49 1.15
CA SER A 12 9.28 -9.87 1.05
C SER A 12 7.77 -9.93 1.24
N LEU A 13 7.20 -9.20 2.21
CA LEU A 13 5.75 -9.10 2.40
C LEU A 13 5.05 -8.42 1.21
N PHE A 14 5.67 -7.38 0.65
CA PHE A 14 5.20 -6.78 -0.61
C PHE A 14 5.22 -7.79 -1.76
N GLY A 15 6.32 -8.55 -1.90
CA GLY A 15 6.43 -9.61 -2.91
C GLY A 15 5.35 -10.69 -2.73
N LEU A 16 5.10 -11.12 -1.49
CA LEU A 16 4.03 -12.07 -1.16
C LEU A 16 2.65 -11.52 -1.58
N PHE A 17 2.37 -10.26 -1.28
CA PHE A 17 1.14 -9.61 -1.73
C PHE A 17 1.03 -9.60 -3.26
N VAL A 18 2.09 -9.27 -3.99
CA VAL A 18 2.09 -9.27 -5.46
C VAL A 18 1.85 -10.68 -6.01
N VAL A 19 2.43 -11.71 -5.39
CA VAL A 19 2.19 -13.11 -5.77
C VAL A 19 0.73 -13.49 -5.55
N LEU A 20 0.14 -13.15 -4.41
CA LEU A 20 -1.28 -13.39 -4.13
C LEU A 20 -2.18 -12.65 -5.14
N ALA A 21 -1.88 -11.36 -5.39
CA ALA A 21 -2.60 -10.53 -6.34
C ALA A 21 -2.53 -11.03 -7.78
N ALA A 22 -1.42 -11.62 -8.19
CA ALA A 22 -1.27 -12.24 -9.51
C ALA A 22 -1.88 -13.65 -9.57
N ALA A 23 -1.85 -14.41 -8.47
CA ALA A 23 -2.40 -15.75 -8.40
C ALA A 23 -3.93 -15.75 -8.51
N THR A 24 -4.62 -14.75 -7.94
CA THR A 24 -6.08 -14.64 -8.00
C THR A 24 -6.65 -14.60 -9.42
N PRO A 25 -6.23 -13.70 -10.34
CA PRO A 25 -6.73 -13.69 -11.73
C PRO A 25 -6.30 -14.94 -12.52
N VAL A 26 -5.12 -15.51 -12.24
CA VAL A 26 -4.70 -16.78 -12.86
C VAL A 26 -5.65 -17.91 -12.46
N LEU A 27 -6.01 -17.99 -11.18
CA LEU A 27 -6.98 -18.98 -10.68
C LEU A 27 -8.38 -18.76 -11.28
N VAL A 28 -8.80 -17.50 -11.46
CA VAL A 28 -10.04 -17.15 -12.17
C VAL A 28 -10.01 -17.67 -13.61
N ALA A 29 -8.91 -17.40 -14.33
CA ALA A 29 -8.76 -17.79 -15.73
C ALA A 29 -8.75 -19.32 -15.92
N ILE A 30 -8.04 -20.06 -15.06
CA ILE A 30 -7.98 -21.53 -15.10
C ILE A 30 -9.35 -22.18 -14.84
N ARG A 31 -10.22 -21.51 -14.07
CA ARG A 31 -11.54 -22.04 -13.66
C ARG A 31 -12.70 -21.47 -14.49
N ASN A 32 -12.44 -20.92 -15.69
CA ASN A 32 -13.44 -20.42 -16.63
C ASN A 32 -14.45 -19.43 -16.01
N GLY A 33 -13.99 -18.58 -15.09
CA GLY A 33 -14.81 -17.55 -14.47
C GLY A 33 -14.67 -16.20 -15.14
N HIS A 34 -15.70 -15.36 -15.04
CA HIS A 34 -15.54 -13.92 -15.28
C HIS A 34 -14.69 -13.31 -14.15
N ALA A 35 -13.81 -12.36 -14.49
CA ALA A 35 -13.05 -11.59 -13.52
C ALA A 35 -14.00 -10.65 -12.75
N SER A 36 -14.64 -11.16 -11.69
CA SER A 36 -15.37 -10.33 -10.74
C SER A 36 -14.39 -9.68 -9.76
N ASP A 37 -14.41 -8.35 -9.72
CA ASP A 37 -14.09 -7.49 -8.57
C ASP A 37 -12.95 -7.95 -7.67
N SER A 38 -11.73 -8.04 -8.22
CA SER A 38 -10.56 -8.29 -7.38
C SER A 38 -10.21 -7.02 -6.59
N LEU A 39 -10.80 -6.89 -5.39
CA LEU A 39 -10.42 -5.91 -4.36
C LEU A 39 -8.90 -5.82 -4.14
N VAL A 40 -8.15 -6.86 -4.52
CA VAL A 40 -6.68 -6.91 -4.46
C VAL A 40 -6.00 -5.76 -5.17
N ALA A 41 -6.55 -5.28 -6.29
CA ALA A 41 -5.97 -4.13 -6.99
C ALA A 41 -5.91 -2.89 -6.07
N LEU A 42 -6.90 -2.73 -5.17
CA LEU A 42 -6.94 -1.64 -4.19
C LEU A 42 -5.88 -1.81 -3.09
N GLY A 43 -5.51 -3.05 -2.76
CA GLY A 43 -4.47 -3.38 -1.78
C GLY A 43 -3.05 -2.95 -2.18
N ILE A 44 -2.79 -2.66 -3.45
CA ILE A 44 -1.44 -2.30 -3.92
C ILE A 44 -0.94 -1.00 -3.28
N GLY A 45 -1.84 -0.06 -3.02
CA GLY A 45 -1.53 1.19 -2.31
C GLY A 45 -1.07 0.92 -0.89
N PHE A 46 -1.80 0.08 -0.16
CA PHE A 46 -1.41 -0.39 1.18
C PHE A 46 -0.05 -1.11 1.15
N ALA A 47 0.13 -2.06 0.24
CA ALA A 47 1.34 -2.86 0.14
C ALA A 47 2.56 -1.98 -0.15
N PHE A 48 2.45 -1.09 -1.14
CA PHE A 48 3.57 -0.25 -1.58
C PHE A 48 3.92 0.82 -0.53
N VAL A 49 2.94 1.57 -0.03
CA VAL A 49 3.17 2.59 1.01
C VAL A 49 3.67 1.93 2.29
N GLY A 50 3.10 0.77 2.66
CA GLY A 50 3.54 -0.03 3.80
C GLY A 50 4.99 -0.48 3.70
N ALA A 51 5.39 -1.09 2.56
CA ALA A 51 6.76 -1.54 2.30
C ALA A 51 7.77 -0.39 2.37
N LEU A 52 7.41 0.74 1.78
CA LEU A 52 8.23 1.93 1.77
C LEU A 52 8.44 2.48 3.19
N VAL A 53 7.37 2.63 3.97
CA VAL A 53 7.44 3.15 5.34
C VAL A 53 8.18 2.16 6.24
N ALA A 54 7.84 0.87 6.24
CA ALA A 54 8.46 -0.15 7.09
C ALA A 54 9.95 -0.36 6.80
N SER A 55 10.37 -0.24 5.54
CA SER A 55 11.79 -0.39 5.16
C SER A 55 12.68 0.78 5.56
N ARG A 56 12.11 1.94 5.87
CA ARG A 56 12.84 3.18 6.21
C ARG A 56 12.65 3.62 7.65
N GLN A 57 11.45 3.42 8.17
CA GLN A 57 11.08 3.71 9.54
C GLN A 57 10.63 2.41 10.22
N PRO A 58 11.55 1.46 10.46
CA PRO A 58 11.19 0.14 11.00
C PRO A 58 10.55 0.20 12.39
N ALA A 59 10.81 1.28 13.14
CA ALA A 59 10.19 1.54 14.44
C ALA A 59 8.76 2.10 14.35
N ASN A 60 8.30 2.50 13.15
CA ASN A 60 6.97 3.03 12.94
C ASN A 60 5.99 1.91 12.56
N ALA A 61 5.00 1.68 13.42
CA ALA A 61 4.00 0.63 13.22
C ALA A 61 3.09 0.86 12.00
N VAL A 62 2.93 2.11 11.51
CA VAL A 62 2.07 2.43 10.35
C VAL A 62 2.44 1.59 9.12
N GLY A 63 3.73 1.48 8.79
CA GLY A 63 4.17 0.71 7.63
C GLY A 63 3.85 -0.78 7.74
N TRP A 64 4.00 -1.35 8.93
CA TRP A 64 3.71 -2.76 9.21
C TRP A 64 2.22 -3.07 9.20
N LEU A 65 1.39 -2.18 9.74
CA LEU A 65 -0.07 -2.31 9.71
C LEU A 65 -0.60 -2.28 8.28
N LEU A 66 -0.07 -1.38 7.43
CA LEU A 66 -0.44 -1.32 6.01
C LEU A 66 -0.03 -2.59 5.26
N LEU A 67 1.17 -3.12 5.52
CA LEU A 67 1.64 -4.37 4.90
C LEU A 67 0.82 -5.58 5.34
N ALA A 68 0.55 -5.70 6.65
CA ALA A 68 -0.25 -6.79 7.19
C ALA A 68 -1.66 -6.79 6.60
N ALA A 69 -2.29 -5.62 6.52
CA ALA A 69 -3.59 -5.45 5.89
C ALA A 69 -3.57 -5.81 4.40
N ALA A 70 -2.55 -5.39 3.65
CA ALA A 70 -2.43 -5.77 2.24
C ALA A 70 -2.31 -7.29 2.04
N VAL A 71 -1.41 -7.95 2.80
CA VAL A 71 -1.22 -9.40 2.70
C VAL A 71 -2.51 -10.14 3.10
N ALA A 72 -3.18 -9.71 4.17
CA ALA A 72 -4.45 -10.28 4.59
C ALA A 72 -5.55 -10.10 3.52
N LEU A 73 -5.63 -8.94 2.86
CA LEU A 73 -6.53 -8.72 1.72
C LEU A 73 -6.19 -9.61 0.51
N GLY A 74 -4.89 -9.80 0.23
CA GLY A 74 -4.43 -10.71 -0.82
C GLY A 74 -4.81 -12.17 -0.53
N LEU A 75 -4.72 -12.59 0.74
CA LEU A 75 -5.17 -13.91 1.18
C LEU A 75 -6.69 -14.04 1.12
N ASP A 76 -7.42 -13.02 1.57
CA ASP A 76 -8.88 -12.97 1.57
C ASP A 76 -9.42 -13.23 0.17
N THR A 77 -9.05 -12.38 -0.78
CA THR A 77 -9.46 -12.53 -2.17
C THR A 77 -9.02 -13.84 -2.83
N PHE A 78 -7.81 -14.31 -2.57
CA PHE A 78 -7.34 -15.59 -3.10
C PHE A 78 -8.17 -16.75 -2.54
N THR A 79 -8.42 -16.75 -1.23
CA THR A 79 -9.20 -17.79 -0.54
C THR A 79 -10.68 -17.75 -0.94
N THR A 80 -11.29 -16.58 -1.17
CA THR A 80 -12.64 -16.46 -1.72
C THR A 80 -12.76 -17.17 -3.07
N VAL A 81 -11.84 -16.87 -4.00
CA VAL A 81 -11.85 -17.47 -5.34
C VAL A 81 -11.56 -18.98 -5.28
N TYR A 82 -10.64 -19.39 -4.41
CA TYR A 82 -10.32 -20.80 -4.25
C TYR A 82 -11.47 -21.60 -3.64
N ALA A 83 -12.10 -21.07 -2.59
CA ALA A 83 -13.22 -21.72 -1.89
C ALA A 83 -14.46 -21.82 -2.78
N SER A 84 -14.78 -20.78 -3.55
CA SER A 84 -15.96 -20.76 -4.44
C SER A 84 -15.83 -21.70 -5.64
N ARG A 85 -14.62 -21.93 -6.16
CA ARG A 85 -14.42 -22.61 -7.46
C ARG A 85 -13.69 -23.94 -7.40
N SER A 86 -13.23 -24.36 -6.22
CA SER A 86 -12.53 -25.63 -6.04
C SER A 86 -13.45 -26.65 -5.37
N SER A 87 -13.53 -27.86 -5.94
CA SER A 87 -14.19 -29.00 -5.31
C SER A 87 -13.26 -29.81 -4.38
N SER A 88 -12.00 -29.37 -4.24
CA SER A 88 -11.03 -30.06 -3.37
C SER A 88 -11.41 -29.92 -1.89
N PRO A 89 -10.99 -30.85 -1.01
CA PRO A 89 -11.13 -30.69 0.44
C PRO A 89 -10.50 -29.40 0.98
N GLY A 90 -9.52 -28.82 0.27
CA GLY A 90 -8.91 -27.54 0.64
C GLY A 90 -9.85 -26.34 0.53
N ALA A 91 -10.96 -26.44 -0.23
CA ALA A 91 -11.93 -25.34 -0.38
C ALA A 91 -12.60 -24.99 0.96
N GLN A 92 -12.89 -26.01 1.78
CA GLN A 92 -13.47 -25.82 3.10
C GLN A 92 -12.52 -25.05 4.04
N TRP A 93 -11.23 -25.37 4.00
CA TRP A 93 -10.20 -24.67 4.79
C TRP A 93 -9.93 -23.26 4.27
N ALA A 94 -9.97 -23.05 2.95
CA ALA A 94 -9.89 -21.72 2.37
C ALA A 94 -11.09 -20.86 2.78
N GLY A 95 -12.30 -21.41 2.77
CA GLY A 95 -13.49 -20.71 3.26
C GLY A 95 -13.40 -20.38 4.75
N TRP A 96 -12.89 -21.30 5.56
CA TRP A 96 -12.66 -21.06 6.99
C TRP A 96 -11.63 -19.94 7.23
N LEU A 97 -10.55 -19.91 6.46
CA LEU A 97 -9.57 -18.83 6.54
C LEU A 97 -10.19 -17.50 6.09
N ASN A 98 -10.99 -17.52 5.02
CA ASN A 98 -11.65 -16.34 4.48
C ASN A 98 -12.62 -15.69 5.47
N SER A 99 -13.38 -16.49 6.23
CA SER A 99 -14.51 -15.99 7.04
C SER A 99 -14.15 -14.94 8.09
N TRP A 100 -12.89 -14.89 8.55
CA TRP A 100 -12.43 -13.94 9.55
C TRP A 100 -11.33 -12.98 9.05
N LEU A 101 -10.88 -13.13 7.80
CA LEU A 101 -9.82 -12.27 7.25
C LEU A 101 -10.23 -10.81 7.12
N LEU A 102 -11.53 -10.55 6.93
CA LEU A 102 -12.12 -9.21 6.93
C LEU A 102 -11.74 -8.40 8.16
N PHE A 103 -11.74 -9.00 9.35
CA PHE A 103 -11.35 -8.32 10.58
C PHE A 103 -9.86 -7.93 10.56
N VAL A 104 -9.01 -8.72 9.90
CA VAL A 104 -7.57 -8.48 9.80
C VAL A 104 -7.24 -7.41 8.78
N TRP A 105 -7.83 -7.46 7.58
CA TRP A 105 -7.46 -6.51 6.53
C TRP A 105 -8.25 -5.19 6.58
N LEU A 106 -9.42 -5.15 7.21
CA LEU A 106 -10.24 -3.94 7.32
C LEU A 106 -10.24 -3.34 8.73
N TYR A 107 -10.59 -4.13 9.76
CA TYR A 107 -10.80 -3.60 11.11
C TYR A 107 -9.48 -3.25 11.82
N VAL A 108 -8.48 -4.13 11.76
CA VAL A 108 -7.14 -3.86 12.34
C VAL A 108 -6.55 -2.53 11.83
N PRO A 109 -6.40 -2.29 10.50
CA PRO A 109 -5.87 -1.01 10.05
C PRO A 109 -6.79 0.16 10.40
N ALA A 110 -8.12 0.01 10.29
CA ALA A 110 -9.06 1.08 10.65
C ALA A 110 -8.94 1.49 12.13
N LEU A 111 -8.76 0.52 13.04
CA LEU A 111 -8.62 0.76 14.48
C LEU A 111 -7.25 1.31 14.85
N PHE A 112 -6.18 0.64 14.41
CA PHE A 112 -4.84 0.94 14.92
C PHE A 112 -4.15 2.06 14.15
N LEU A 113 -4.39 2.24 12.84
CA LEU A 113 -3.80 3.38 12.11
C LEU A 113 -4.30 4.70 12.68
N VAL A 114 -5.59 4.79 13.01
CA VAL A 114 -6.23 5.99 13.57
C VAL A 114 -5.63 6.36 14.93
N LEU A 115 -5.23 5.38 15.74
CA LEU A 115 -4.62 5.60 17.05
C LEU A 115 -3.13 5.97 16.97
N VAL A 116 -2.42 5.45 15.98
CA VAL A 116 -0.95 5.44 15.90
C VAL A 116 -0.40 6.49 14.92
N PHE A 117 -1.18 6.86 13.90
CA PHE A 117 -0.81 7.89 12.92
C PHE A 117 -0.76 9.29 13.57
N PRO A 118 0.18 10.17 13.18
CA PRO A 118 1.25 10.00 12.19
C PRO A 118 2.57 9.48 12.79
N ALA A 119 2.78 9.60 14.11
CA ALA A 119 4.10 9.41 14.71
C ALA A 119 4.49 7.95 14.99
N GLY A 120 3.61 6.99 14.71
CA GLY A 120 3.84 5.60 15.13
C GLY A 120 3.60 5.38 16.62
N ARG A 121 2.95 6.32 17.32
CA ARG A 121 2.82 6.34 18.78
C ARG A 121 1.44 6.83 19.21
N LEU A 122 0.96 6.29 20.33
CA LEU A 122 -0.30 6.69 20.96
C LEU A 122 -0.22 8.12 21.53
N LEU A 123 -1.37 8.81 21.59
CA LEU A 123 -1.46 10.18 22.10
C LEU A 123 -1.14 10.29 23.59
N SER A 124 -1.49 9.28 24.39
CA SER A 124 -1.17 9.19 25.81
C SER A 124 -1.26 7.74 26.31
N ARG A 125 -0.81 7.46 27.54
CA ARG A 125 -0.89 6.11 28.14
C ARG A 125 -2.33 5.59 28.28
N ARG A 126 -3.33 6.48 28.43
CA ARG A 126 -4.76 6.11 28.58
C ARG A 126 -5.33 5.48 27.30
N TRP A 127 -4.79 5.84 26.13
CA TRP A 127 -5.18 5.25 24.85
C TRP A 127 -4.73 3.80 24.69
N ARG A 128 -3.85 3.29 25.57
CA ARG A 128 -3.53 1.85 25.62
C ARG A 128 -4.77 1.03 25.94
N THR A 129 -5.69 1.54 26.75
CA THR A 129 -6.95 0.85 27.04
C THR A 129 -7.78 0.68 25.78
N VAL A 130 -7.84 1.70 24.90
CA VAL A 130 -8.54 1.60 23.61
C VAL A 130 -7.88 0.58 22.69
N VAL A 131 -6.55 0.49 22.70
CA VAL A 131 -5.81 -0.56 21.97
C VAL A 131 -6.17 -1.95 22.51
N TRP A 132 -6.19 -2.15 23.83
CA TRP A 132 -6.59 -3.42 24.44
C TRP A 132 -8.03 -3.79 24.13
N LEU A 133 -8.97 -2.83 24.21
CA LEU A 133 -10.36 -3.04 23.84
C LEU A 133 -10.50 -3.40 22.35
N GLY A 134 -9.79 -2.71 21.46
CA GLY A 134 -9.81 -3.00 20.03
C GLY A 134 -9.18 -4.36 19.69
N MET A 135 -8.09 -4.74 20.37
CA MET A 135 -7.51 -6.08 20.23
C MET A 135 -8.47 -7.16 20.76
N GLY A 136 -9.11 -6.90 21.90
CA GLY A 136 -10.14 -7.80 22.45
C GLY A 136 -11.33 -7.97 21.52
N ALA A 137 -11.81 -6.87 20.93
CA ALA A 137 -12.90 -6.87 19.94
C ALA A 137 -12.55 -7.71 18.71
N VAL A 138 -11.43 -7.40 18.04
CA VAL A 138 -10.98 -8.15 16.85
C VAL A 138 -10.71 -9.62 17.18
N THR A 139 -10.19 -9.92 18.37
CA THR A 139 -9.98 -11.32 18.79
C THR A 139 -11.31 -12.02 19.03
N ALA A 140 -12.29 -11.36 19.66
CA ALA A 140 -13.62 -11.89 19.86
C ALA A 140 -14.33 -12.16 18.53
N ASP A 141 -14.21 -11.25 17.56
CA ASP A 141 -14.72 -11.43 16.19
C ASP A 141 -14.07 -12.64 15.52
N ILE A 142 -12.73 -12.69 15.46
CA ILE A 142 -12.01 -13.79 14.82
C ILE A 142 -12.35 -15.13 15.47
N VAL A 143 -12.33 -15.22 16.81
CA VAL A 143 -12.63 -16.48 17.53
C VAL A 143 -14.10 -16.85 17.37
N GLY A 144 -15.00 -15.86 17.49
CA GLY A 144 -16.43 -16.06 17.31
C GLY A 144 -16.74 -16.62 15.93
N THR A 145 -16.30 -15.96 14.86
CA THR A 145 -16.54 -16.40 13.48
C THR A 145 -15.78 -17.69 13.13
N ALA A 146 -14.56 -17.89 13.62
CA ALA A 146 -13.76 -19.08 13.28
C ALA A 146 -14.35 -20.37 13.84
N PHE A 147 -15.03 -20.31 14.99
CA PHE A 147 -15.58 -21.49 15.68
C PHE A 147 -17.12 -21.51 15.74
N ALA A 148 -17.80 -20.47 15.25
CA ALA A 148 -19.25 -20.45 15.17
C ALA A 148 -19.79 -21.61 14.33
N PRO A 149 -20.86 -22.29 14.77
CA PRO A 149 -21.49 -23.35 14.01
C PRO A 149 -22.21 -22.77 12.79
N GLY A 150 -22.32 -23.58 11.73
CA GLY A 150 -23.16 -23.28 10.59
C GLY A 150 -22.41 -23.16 9.27
N VAL A 151 -23.05 -22.46 8.33
CA VAL A 151 -22.50 -22.15 7.01
C VAL A 151 -21.64 -20.90 7.14
N LEU A 152 -20.46 -20.93 6.54
CA LEU A 152 -19.55 -19.78 6.50
C LEU A 152 -20.18 -18.68 5.64
N GLU A 153 -20.21 -17.46 6.16
CA GLU A 153 -20.69 -16.26 5.44
C GLU A 153 -19.63 -15.78 4.44
N ILE A 154 -19.48 -16.52 3.34
CA ILE A 154 -18.52 -16.21 2.29
C ILE A 154 -19.22 -16.14 0.92
N PRO A 155 -18.71 -15.32 -0.02
CA PRO A 155 -19.24 -15.27 -1.39
C PRO A 155 -18.87 -16.54 -2.17
N ALA A 156 -19.62 -17.63 -1.96
CA ALA A 156 -19.42 -18.91 -2.60
C ALA A 156 -20.70 -19.41 -3.28
N ASP A 157 -20.55 -20.08 -4.42
CA ASP A 157 -21.66 -20.63 -5.20
C ASP A 157 -22.43 -21.74 -4.46
N GLN A 158 -21.74 -22.41 -3.52
CA GLN A 158 -22.33 -23.45 -2.67
C GLN A 158 -22.07 -23.14 -1.19
N PRO A 159 -23.05 -23.41 -0.31
CA PRO A 159 -22.88 -23.27 1.14
C PRO A 159 -21.72 -24.13 1.65
N ILE A 160 -20.69 -23.51 2.21
CA ILE A 160 -19.56 -24.21 2.82
C ILE A 160 -19.78 -24.27 4.34
N ARG A 161 -19.84 -25.47 4.91
CA ARG A 161 -19.97 -25.65 6.36
C ARG A 161 -18.64 -25.39 7.07
N ASN A 162 -18.69 -24.72 8.21
CA ASN A 162 -17.50 -24.46 9.02
C ASN A 162 -16.86 -25.79 9.48
N PRO A 163 -15.61 -26.10 9.07
CA PRO A 163 -14.92 -27.32 9.50
C PRO A 163 -14.63 -27.36 11.00
N LEU A 164 -14.48 -26.20 11.64
CA LEU A 164 -14.19 -26.05 13.07
C LEU A 164 -15.39 -25.52 13.85
N GLY A 165 -16.59 -25.55 13.27
CA GLY A 165 -17.82 -25.09 13.90
C GLY A 165 -18.19 -25.98 15.09
N ILE A 166 -18.26 -25.41 16.29
CA ILE A 166 -18.67 -26.12 17.50
C ILE A 166 -20.19 -26.08 17.60
N ALA A 167 -20.86 -27.23 17.58
CA ALA A 167 -22.32 -27.29 17.71
C ALA A 167 -22.80 -27.15 19.16
N GLY A 168 -24.07 -26.77 19.34
CA GLY A 168 -24.72 -26.67 20.64
C GLY A 168 -24.50 -25.32 21.35
N PRO A 169 -24.74 -25.24 22.67
CA PRO A 169 -24.73 -23.98 23.42
C PRO A 169 -23.40 -23.23 23.37
N VAL A 170 -22.29 -23.95 23.25
CA VAL A 170 -20.94 -23.35 23.12
C VAL A 170 -20.82 -22.62 21.77
N GLY A 171 -21.37 -23.19 20.70
CA GLY A 171 -21.40 -22.58 19.38
C GLY A 171 -22.24 -21.31 19.34
N GLU A 172 -23.42 -21.35 19.97
CA GLU A 172 -24.27 -20.17 20.12
C GLU A 172 -23.56 -19.08 20.94
N ALA A 173 -22.89 -19.44 22.03
CA ALA A 173 -22.09 -18.48 22.79
C ALA A 173 -20.97 -17.83 21.95
N LEU A 174 -20.37 -18.57 21.01
CA LEU A 174 -19.34 -18.06 20.09
C LEU A 174 -19.92 -17.09 19.04
N SER A 175 -21.14 -17.32 18.54
CA SER A 175 -21.79 -16.35 17.64
C SER A 175 -22.16 -15.06 18.39
N TRP A 176 -22.66 -15.17 19.62
CA TRP A 176 -22.86 -14.00 20.50
C TRP A 176 -21.55 -13.26 20.80
N LEU A 177 -20.43 -13.98 20.97
CA LEU A 177 -19.11 -13.39 21.17
C LEU A 177 -18.68 -12.56 19.96
N SER A 178 -18.94 -13.05 18.73
CA SER A 178 -18.70 -12.31 17.50
C SER A 178 -19.52 -11.02 17.46
N GLY A 179 -20.84 -11.09 17.70
CA GLY A 179 -21.68 -9.89 17.71
C GLY A 179 -21.29 -8.87 18.79
N ALA A 180 -20.87 -9.34 19.97
CA ALA A 180 -20.33 -8.48 21.02
C ALA A 180 -18.98 -7.84 20.63
N GLY A 181 -18.13 -8.59 19.91
CA GLY A 181 -16.88 -8.10 19.33
C GLY A 181 -17.13 -6.96 18.35
N GLU A 182 -18.09 -7.11 17.44
CA GLU A 182 -18.46 -6.07 16.46
C GLU A 182 -18.94 -4.78 17.13
N LEU A 183 -19.81 -4.88 18.14
CA LEU A 183 -20.28 -3.73 18.91
C LEU A 183 -19.12 -3.04 19.65
N LEU A 184 -18.20 -3.82 20.22
CA LEU A 184 -17.02 -3.28 20.88
C LEU A 184 -16.07 -2.62 19.87
N ALA A 185 -15.88 -3.24 18.71
CA ALA A 185 -15.07 -2.71 17.61
C ALA A 185 -15.64 -1.37 17.12
N ALA A 186 -16.95 -1.28 16.94
CA ALA A 186 -17.66 -0.04 16.61
C ALA A 186 -17.38 1.07 17.63
N GLY A 187 -17.50 0.77 18.93
CA GLY A 187 -17.16 1.71 20.00
C GLY A 187 -15.71 2.18 19.94
N THR A 188 -14.77 1.26 19.67
CA THR A 188 -13.34 1.61 19.54
C THR A 188 -13.01 2.41 18.29
N LEU A 189 -13.73 2.23 17.17
CA LEU A 189 -13.63 3.09 15.98
C LEU A 189 -14.07 4.52 16.28
N VAL A 190 -15.17 4.69 17.02
CA VAL A 190 -15.64 6.02 17.48
C VAL A 190 -14.59 6.68 18.36
N LEU A 191 -14.02 5.95 19.32
CA LEU A 191 -12.92 6.45 20.16
C LEU A 191 -11.67 6.77 19.33
N GLY A 192 -11.36 5.97 18.32
CA GLY A 192 -10.30 6.25 17.35
C GLY A 192 -10.53 7.59 16.64
N GLY A 193 -11.73 7.81 16.10
CA GLY A 193 -12.12 9.07 15.48
C GLY A 193 -11.95 10.27 16.43
N LEU A 194 -12.34 10.11 17.70
CA LEU A 194 -12.11 11.10 18.74
C LEU A 194 -10.61 11.36 18.97
N SER A 195 -9.77 10.33 18.92
CA SER A 195 -8.30 10.46 19.01
C SER A 195 -7.76 11.37 17.91
N VAL A 196 -8.20 11.15 16.68
CA VAL A 196 -7.79 11.96 15.51
C VAL A 196 -8.30 13.40 15.62
N PHE A 197 -9.55 13.59 16.07
CA PHE A 197 -10.10 14.92 16.31
C PHE A 197 -9.32 15.69 17.39
N LEU A 198 -8.98 15.02 18.50
CA LEU A 198 -8.16 15.61 19.56
C LEU A 198 -6.74 15.93 19.08
N ARG A 199 -6.16 15.08 18.22
CA ARG A 199 -4.86 15.35 17.56
C ARG A 199 -4.95 16.58 16.66
N LEU A 200 -5.96 16.69 15.81
CA LEU A 200 -6.16 17.87 14.95
C LEU A 200 -6.29 19.17 15.75
N ARG A 201 -6.99 19.13 16.89
CA ARG A 201 -7.15 20.31 17.76
C ARG A 201 -5.86 20.71 18.47
N ARG A 202 -4.98 19.75 18.78
CA ARG A 202 -3.70 19.98 19.46
C ARG A 202 -2.54 20.27 18.51
N ALA A 203 -2.68 19.92 17.23
CA ALA A 203 -1.61 20.04 16.25
C ALA A 203 -1.40 21.49 15.82
N HIS A 204 -0.13 21.94 15.84
CA HIS A 204 0.28 23.26 15.38
C HIS A 204 1.28 23.16 14.21
N GLY A 205 1.25 24.13 13.30
CA GLY A 205 2.20 24.23 12.20
C GLY A 205 2.19 23.03 11.25
N ARG A 206 3.37 22.42 11.03
CA ARG A 206 3.56 21.32 10.06
C ARG A 206 2.82 20.04 10.42
N GLU A 207 2.66 19.73 11.71
CA GLU A 207 1.96 18.52 12.17
C GLU A 207 0.47 18.56 11.81
N ARG A 208 -0.16 19.74 11.87
CA ARG A 208 -1.57 19.91 11.50
C ARG A 208 -1.80 19.56 10.03
N GLN A 209 -0.89 19.98 9.15
CA GLN A 209 -0.98 19.67 7.73
C GLN A 209 -0.80 18.16 7.44
N GLN A 210 0.02 17.47 8.23
CA GLN A 210 0.24 16.03 8.11
C GLN A 210 -0.99 15.20 8.52
N VAL A 211 -1.76 15.67 9.50
CA VAL A 211 -2.93 14.94 10.03
C VAL A 211 -4.23 15.31 9.30
N THR A 212 -4.32 16.48 8.67
CA THR A 212 -5.56 17.01 8.07
C THR A 212 -6.16 16.06 7.03
N TRP A 213 -5.39 15.60 6.05
CA TRP A 213 -5.90 14.70 5.01
C TRP A 213 -6.35 13.35 5.56
N PHE A 214 -5.59 12.79 6.50
CA PHE A 214 -5.94 11.54 7.16
C PHE A 214 -7.24 11.67 7.95
N ALA A 215 -7.36 12.75 8.72
CA ALA A 215 -8.54 13.02 9.51
C ALA A 215 -9.79 13.26 8.66
N TYR A 216 -9.64 13.92 7.50
CA TYR A 216 -10.74 14.11 6.57
C TYR A 216 -11.30 12.77 6.08
N ILE A 217 -10.43 11.84 5.67
CA ILE A 217 -10.85 10.49 5.27
C ILE A 217 -11.52 9.75 6.44
N CYS A 218 -10.97 9.81 7.65
CA CYS A 218 -11.60 9.17 8.82
C CYS A 218 -12.99 9.73 9.12
N ILE A 219 -13.17 11.06 9.03
CA ILE A 219 -14.46 11.72 9.25
C ILE A 219 -15.46 11.33 8.14
N MET A 220 -15.02 11.31 6.88
CA MET A 220 -15.86 10.86 5.77
C MET A 220 -16.27 9.40 5.91
N ALA A 221 -15.37 8.53 6.39
CA ALA A 221 -15.64 7.11 6.61
C ALA A 221 -16.64 6.86 7.76
N LEU A 222 -16.78 7.82 8.69
CA LEU A 222 -17.77 7.71 9.77
C LEU A 222 -19.22 7.73 9.26
N VAL A 223 -19.49 8.46 8.17
CA VAL A 223 -20.84 8.59 7.60
C VAL A 223 -21.37 7.22 7.11
N PRO A 224 -20.73 6.51 6.17
CA PRO A 224 -21.21 5.20 5.75
C PRO A 224 -21.19 4.19 6.89
N PHE A 225 -20.25 4.29 7.83
CA PHE A 225 -20.23 3.42 9.02
C PHE A 225 -21.49 3.60 9.89
N VAL A 226 -21.89 4.84 10.16
CA VAL A 226 -23.12 5.14 10.91
C VAL A 226 -24.35 4.70 10.14
N VAL A 227 -24.38 4.89 8.81
CA VAL A 227 -25.48 4.38 7.96
C VAL A 227 -25.61 2.87 8.08
N LEU A 228 -24.51 2.11 8.00
CA LEU A 228 -24.51 0.66 8.17
C LEU A 228 -25.05 0.26 9.55
N ALA A 229 -24.61 0.92 10.62
CA ALA A 229 -25.08 0.65 11.97
C ALA A 229 -26.58 0.95 12.12
N LEU A 230 -27.07 2.08 11.60
CA LEU A 230 -28.48 2.44 11.65
C LEU A 230 -29.37 1.50 10.83
N VAL A 231 -28.93 1.11 9.63
CA VAL A 231 -29.67 0.13 8.82
C VAL A 231 -29.73 -1.20 9.55
N SER A 232 -28.65 -1.66 10.17
CA SER A 232 -28.61 -2.92 10.92
C SER A 232 -29.51 -2.91 12.17
N LEU A 233 -29.79 -1.74 12.76
CA LEU A 233 -30.71 -1.60 13.90
C LEU A 233 -32.19 -1.58 13.49
N VAL A 234 -32.48 -1.15 12.26
CA VAL A 234 -33.85 -0.95 11.74
C VAL A 234 -34.29 -2.13 10.86
N ALA A 235 -33.34 -2.80 10.22
CA ALA A 235 -33.54 -4.00 9.43
C ALA A 235 -33.87 -5.18 10.38
N GLY A 236 -35.15 -5.56 10.44
CA GLY A 236 -35.54 -6.90 10.91
C GLY A 236 -35.28 -7.96 9.82
N ASP A 237 -35.86 -9.16 9.97
CA ASP A 237 -35.66 -10.28 9.04
C ASP A 237 -36.15 -9.97 7.60
N ASP A 238 -37.11 -9.06 7.43
CA ASP A 238 -37.64 -8.60 6.14
C ASP A 238 -37.15 -7.19 5.79
N VAL A 239 -35.95 -7.09 5.21
CA VAL A 239 -35.35 -5.81 4.82
C VAL A 239 -35.97 -5.29 3.53
N ALA A 240 -36.53 -4.08 3.56
CA ALA A 240 -37.05 -3.43 2.36
C ALA A 240 -35.94 -3.32 1.27
N PRO A 241 -36.23 -3.57 -0.02
CA PRO A 241 -35.20 -3.60 -1.07
C PRO A 241 -34.33 -2.34 -1.17
N TRP A 242 -34.91 -1.17 -0.87
CA TRP A 242 -34.17 0.10 -0.86
C TRP A 242 -33.17 0.21 0.30
N LEU A 243 -33.47 -0.37 1.49
CA LEU A 243 -32.55 -0.41 2.63
C LEU A 243 -31.34 -1.29 2.31
N ASN A 244 -31.55 -2.42 1.63
CA ASN A 244 -30.45 -3.26 1.15
C ASN A 244 -29.53 -2.49 0.19
N MET A 245 -30.10 -1.74 -0.76
CA MET A 245 -29.29 -0.91 -1.66
C MET A 245 -28.50 0.17 -0.91
N VAL A 246 -29.09 0.82 0.10
CA VAL A 246 -28.38 1.78 0.97
C VAL A 246 -27.23 1.10 1.72
N GLN A 247 -27.45 -0.10 2.26
CA GLN A 247 -26.41 -0.87 2.96
C GLN A 247 -25.25 -1.22 2.03
N VAL A 248 -25.53 -1.69 0.81
CA VAL A 248 -24.52 -2.01 -0.20
C VAL A 248 -23.71 -0.76 -0.57
N ILE A 249 -24.37 0.37 -0.84
CA ILE A 249 -23.68 1.64 -1.18
C ILE A 249 -22.80 2.10 -0.02
N ALA A 250 -23.32 2.05 1.21
CA ALA A 250 -22.57 2.44 2.40
C ALA A 250 -21.35 1.55 2.60
N TRP A 251 -21.50 0.23 2.44
CA TRP A 251 -20.40 -0.73 2.53
C TRP A 251 -19.28 -0.42 1.53
N TRP A 252 -19.60 -0.31 0.24
CA TRP A 252 -18.60 -0.04 -0.79
C TRP A 252 -17.95 1.35 -0.63
N SER A 253 -18.72 2.34 -0.18
CA SER A 253 -18.18 3.67 0.14
C SER A 253 -17.18 3.62 1.30
N LEU A 254 -17.49 2.87 2.36
CA LEU A 254 -16.61 2.67 3.50
C LEU A 254 -15.32 1.96 3.07
N VAL A 255 -15.43 0.84 2.35
CA VAL A 255 -14.29 0.08 1.85
C VAL A 255 -13.41 0.95 0.94
N ALA A 256 -13.98 1.73 0.01
CA ALA A 256 -13.23 2.62 -0.86
C ALA A 256 -12.49 3.72 -0.07
N LEU A 257 -13.14 4.35 0.91
CA LEU A 257 -12.52 5.38 1.75
C LEU A 257 -11.38 4.80 2.59
N LEU A 258 -11.52 3.59 3.12
CA LEU A 258 -10.48 2.96 3.93
C LEU A 258 -9.33 2.41 3.06
N LEU A 259 -9.64 1.69 1.98
CA LEU A 259 -8.63 1.06 1.12
C LEU A 259 -7.89 2.03 0.20
N ILE A 260 -8.55 3.08 -0.28
CA ILE A 260 -7.95 4.05 -1.20
C ILE A 260 -7.62 5.34 -0.45
N GLY A 261 -8.57 5.84 0.34
CA GLY A 261 -8.44 7.11 1.04
C GLY A 261 -7.31 7.12 2.07
N LEU A 262 -7.16 6.08 2.91
CA LEU A 262 -6.12 6.08 3.95
C LEU A 262 -4.70 6.06 3.36
N PRO A 263 -4.32 5.18 2.42
CA PRO A 263 -3.00 5.21 1.81
C PRO A 263 -2.77 6.48 0.99
N ALA A 264 -3.80 7.01 0.33
CA ALA A 264 -3.69 8.27 -0.39
C ALA A 264 -3.39 9.42 0.58
N ALA A 265 -4.10 9.50 1.71
CA ALA A 265 -3.85 10.51 2.74
C ALA A 265 -2.45 10.37 3.37
N ILE A 266 -2.03 9.14 3.67
CA ILE A 266 -0.68 8.84 4.18
C ILE A 266 0.37 9.21 3.13
N GLY A 267 0.16 8.85 1.87
CA GLY A 267 1.03 9.17 0.75
C GLY A 267 1.15 10.67 0.53
N ILE A 268 0.05 11.43 0.60
CA ILE A 268 0.04 12.90 0.56
C ILE A 268 0.80 13.48 1.75
N ALA A 269 0.62 12.95 2.96
CA ALA A 269 1.35 13.39 4.14
C ALA A 269 2.87 13.18 3.98
N ILE A 270 3.27 12.05 3.40
CA ILE A 270 4.67 11.73 3.12
C ILE A 270 5.24 12.62 2.01
N LEU A 271 4.55 12.76 0.88
CA LEU A 271 5.04 13.48 -0.30
C LEU A 271 4.99 14.99 -0.16
N ARG A 272 3.83 15.53 0.21
CA ARG A 272 3.57 16.97 0.26
C ARG A 272 4.05 17.61 1.55
N HIS A 273 3.92 16.88 2.66
CA HIS A 273 4.26 17.39 4.00
C HIS A 273 5.55 16.77 4.57
N ARG A 274 6.32 16.08 3.72
CA ARG A 274 7.63 15.44 4.01
C ARG A 274 7.62 14.60 5.29
N LEU A 275 6.49 13.96 5.58
CA LEU A 275 6.36 13.07 6.73
C LEU A 275 7.40 11.94 6.58
N TYR A 276 8.32 11.85 7.55
CA TYR A 276 9.43 10.88 7.66
C TYR A 276 10.73 11.14 6.88
N ASP A 277 10.93 12.31 6.24
CA ASP A 277 12.16 12.67 5.51
C ASP A 277 12.63 11.61 4.47
N ILE A 278 11.67 10.97 3.80
CA ILE A 278 11.92 9.95 2.74
C ILE A 278 11.64 10.48 1.31
N ASP A 279 11.44 11.78 1.15
CA ASP A 279 11.02 12.47 -0.08
C ASP A 279 11.94 12.21 -1.28
N ILE A 280 13.26 12.23 -1.09
CA ILE A 280 14.25 12.01 -2.16
C ILE A 280 14.04 10.64 -2.83
N VAL A 281 13.74 9.62 -2.04
CA VAL A 281 13.59 8.25 -2.55
C VAL A 281 12.25 8.08 -3.23
N ILE A 282 11.20 8.70 -2.72
CA ILE A 282 9.88 8.58 -3.35
C ILE A 282 9.86 9.32 -4.67
N ASN A 283 10.37 10.55 -4.74
CA ASN A 283 10.47 11.28 -6.00
C ASN A 283 11.30 10.49 -7.02
N ARG A 284 12.41 9.87 -6.59
CA ARG A 284 13.19 8.98 -7.43
C ARG A 284 12.36 7.80 -7.93
N THR A 285 11.67 7.10 -7.02
CA THR A 285 10.87 5.91 -7.35
C THR A 285 9.70 6.27 -8.26
N LEU A 286 9.02 7.39 -8.02
CA LEU A 286 7.93 7.91 -8.86
C LEU A 286 8.45 8.28 -10.25
N VAL A 287 9.57 9.01 -10.37
CA VAL A 287 10.15 9.34 -11.67
C VAL A 287 10.49 8.08 -12.45
N TYR A 288 11.16 7.09 -11.83
CA TYR A 288 11.48 5.83 -12.51
C TYR A 288 10.24 4.99 -12.80
N ALA A 289 9.25 4.97 -11.91
CA ALA A 289 8.00 4.24 -12.10
C ALA A 289 7.21 4.84 -13.26
N THR A 290 6.97 6.16 -13.27
CA THR A 290 6.32 6.88 -14.37
C THR A 290 7.08 6.68 -15.67
N LEU A 291 8.41 6.82 -15.67
CA LEU A 291 9.23 6.59 -16.86
C LEU A 291 9.08 5.16 -17.38
N THR A 292 9.13 4.17 -16.49
CA THR A 292 9.00 2.75 -16.85
C THR A 292 7.60 2.46 -17.38
N LEU A 293 6.57 3.05 -16.78
CA LEU A 293 5.18 2.92 -17.20
C LEU A 293 4.97 3.55 -18.58
N THR A 294 5.42 4.80 -18.79
CA THR A 294 5.35 5.47 -20.10
C THR A 294 6.08 4.68 -21.18
N LEU A 295 7.27 4.13 -20.89
CA LEU A 295 8.01 3.27 -21.82
C LEU A 295 7.28 1.94 -22.08
N GLY A 296 6.72 1.33 -21.05
CA GLY A 296 5.94 0.09 -21.16
C GLY A 296 4.67 0.28 -21.99
N THR A 297 3.91 1.33 -21.72
CA THR A 297 2.72 1.71 -22.49
C THR A 297 3.07 2.06 -23.93
N ALA A 298 4.14 2.82 -24.17
CA ALA A 298 4.61 3.12 -25.51
C ALA A 298 5.04 1.84 -26.25
N TYR A 299 5.70 0.90 -25.57
CA TYR A 299 6.06 -0.39 -26.14
C TYR A 299 4.83 -1.22 -26.51
N LEU A 300 3.92 -1.44 -25.55
CA LEU A 300 2.69 -2.20 -25.78
C LEU A 300 1.81 -1.56 -26.86
N GLY A 301 1.66 -0.23 -26.81
CA GLY A 301 0.94 0.54 -27.84
C GLY A 301 1.61 0.43 -29.21
N SER A 302 2.94 0.45 -29.28
CA SER A 302 3.66 0.26 -30.56
C SER A 302 3.44 -1.15 -31.11
N VAL A 303 3.51 -2.18 -30.27
CA VAL A 303 3.25 -3.57 -30.69
C VAL A 303 1.81 -3.73 -31.19
N LEU A 304 0.83 -3.21 -30.44
CA LEU A 304 -0.58 -3.31 -30.79
C LEU A 304 -0.91 -2.55 -32.09
N LEU A 305 -0.42 -1.32 -32.25
CA LEU A 305 -0.62 -0.53 -33.47
C LEU A 305 0.02 -1.22 -34.69
N LEU A 306 1.21 -1.79 -34.53
CA LEU A 306 1.86 -2.51 -35.63
C LEU A 306 1.12 -3.80 -35.98
N GLN A 307 0.64 -4.53 -34.97
CA GLN A 307 -0.15 -5.73 -35.18
C GLN A 307 -1.43 -5.41 -35.97
N LEU A 308 -2.16 -4.37 -35.60
CA LEU A 308 -3.34 -3.90 -36.33
C LEU A 308 -3.03 -3.41 -37.75
N ALA A 309 -1.88 -2.76 -37.95
CA ALA A 309 -1.46 -2.26 -39.27
C ALA A 309 -0.95 -3.37 -40.21
N LEU A 310 -0.37 -4.43 -39.64
CA LEU A 310 0.19 -5.55 -40.38
C LEU A 310 -0.82 -6.68 -40.60
N ASP A 311 -1.86 -6.79 -39.77
CA ASP A 311 -2.93 -7.80 -39.89
C ASP A 311 -3.49 -7.93 -41.34
N PRO A 312 -3.75 -6.82 -42.06
CA PRO A 312 -4.22 -6.88 -43.45
C PRO A 312 -3.18 -7.42 -44.45
N LEU A 313 -1.89 -7.29 -44.12
CA LEU A 313 -0.75 -7.67 -44.97
C LEU A 313 -0.23 -9.07 -44.66
N THR A 314 -0.42 -9.58 -43.44
CA THR A 314 0.15 -10.85 -42.99
C THR A 314 -0.70 -12.09 -43.27
N GLN A 315 -1.96 -11.94 -43.72
CA GLN A 315 -2.86 -13.02 -44.19
C GLN A 315 -2.74 -14.36 -43.42
N GLY A 316 -2.59 -14.32 -42.09
CA GLY A 316 -2.53 -15.51 -41.23
C GLY A 316 -1.18 -16.24 -41.13
N SER A 317 -0.07 -15.70 -41.64
CA SER A 317 1.26 -16.30 -41.41
C SER A 317 1.79 -15.94 -40.02
N ASP A 318 1.66 -16.88 -39.06
CA ASP A 318 2.19 -16.76 -37.69
C ASP A 318 3.68 -16.39 -37.66
N LEU A 319 4.46 -16.82 -38.65
CA LEU A 319 5.89 -16.49 -38.78
C LEU A 319 6.14 -15.01 -39.07
N ALA A 320 5.30 -14.37 -39.89
CA ALA A 320 5.43 -12.96 -40.22
C ALA A 320 5.08 -12.05 -39.02
N VAL A 321 4.05 -12.45 -38.25
CA VAL A 321 3.66 -11.78 -37.00
C VAL A 321 4.73 -11.94 -35.92
N ALA A 322 5.30 -13.16 -35.78
CA ALA A 322 6.39 -13.41 -34.84
C ALA A 322 7.65 -12.59 -35.18
N MET A 323 8.04 -12.54 -36.46
CA MET A 323 9.23 -11.80 -36.93
C MET A 323 9.08 -10.28 -36.75
N SER A 324 7.91 -9.71 -37.04
CA SER A 324 7.66 -8.28 -36.84
C SER A 324 7.67 -7.91 -35.36
N THR A 325 7.08 -8.75 -34.49
CA THR A 325 7.09 -8.57 -33.03
C THR A 325 8.52 -8.62 -32.48
N LEU A 326 9.36 -9.54 -32.98
CA LEU A 326 10.76 -9.67 -32.59
C LEU A 326 11.60 -8.46 -33.01
N ALA A 327 11.38 -7.96 -34.24
CA ALA A 327 12.08 -6.77 -34.75
C ALA A 327 11.74 -5.52 -33.93
N VAL A 328 10.47 -5.33 -33.55
CA VAL A 328 10.03 -4.24 -32.67
C VAL A 328 10.68 -4.35 -31.30
N ALA A 329 10.66 -5.54 -30.69
CA ALA A 329 11.31 -5.78 -29.40
C ALA A 329 12.82 -5.45 -29.43
N ALA A 330 13.49 -5.76 -30.54
CA ALA A 330 14.91 -5.46 -30.74
C ALA A 330 15.17 -3.95 -30.88
N LEU A 331 14.34 -3.20 -31.61
CA LEU A 331 14.48 -1.74 -31.76
C LEU A 331 14.13 -0.96 -30.49
N PHE A 332 13.22 -1.48 -29.66
CA PHE A 332 12.79 -0.77 -28.45
C PHE A 332 13.82 -0.86 -27.31
N ARG A 333 14.64 -1.91 -27.27
CA ARG A 333 15.76 -2.06 -26.30
C ARG A 333 16.71 -0.85 -26.27
N PRO A 334 17.30 -0.40 -27.40
CA PRO A 334 18.20 0.75 -27.41
C PRO A 334 17.47 2.07 -27.12
N ALA A 335 16.24 2.24 -27.59
CA ALA A 335 15.42 3.43 -27.33
C ALA A 335 15.15 3.61 -25.82
N ARG A 336 14.75 2.53 -25.13
CA ARG A 336 14.54 2.50 -23.67
C ARG A 336 15.78 2.98 -22.91
N ARG A 337 16.96 2.46 -23.28
CA ARG A 337 18.23 2.80 -22.62
C ARG A 337 18.59 4.28 -22.79
N ARG A 338 18.38 4.85 -23.99
CA ARG A 338 18.64 6.28 -24.25
C ARG A 338 17.70 7.18 -23.44
N ILE A 339 16.41 6.85 -23.39
CA ILE A 339 15.41 7.62 -22.64
C ILE A 339 15.74 7.58 -21.13
N GLN A 340 16.11 6.41 -20.58
CA GLN A 340 16.54 6.30 -19.18
C GLN A 340 17.76 7.17 -18.87
N LEU A 341 18.79 7.15 -19.73
CA LEU A 341 20.00 7.95 -19.54
C LEU A 341 19.73 9.46 -19.62
N LEU A 342 18.82 9.89 -20.50
CA LEU A 342 18.42 11.29 -20.62
C LEU A 342 17.66 11.78 -19.39
N VAL A 343 16.73 10.98 -18.87
CA VAL A 343 16.01 11.32 -17.63
C VAL A 343 16.96 11.35 -16.44
N ASP A 344 17.85 10.37 -16.32
CA ASP A 344 18.87 10.34 -15.26
C ASP A 344 19.73 11.60 -15.27
N ARG A 345 20.15 12.03 -16.47
CA ARG A 345 20.97 13.24 -16.66
C ARG A 345 20.18 14.53 -16.40
N ARG A 346 18.88 14.58 -16.74
CA ARG A 346 18.04 15.78 -16.61
C ARG A 346 17.51 15.99 -15.18
N PHE A 347 17.12 14.92 -14.49
CA PHE A 347 16.54 14.98 -13.13
C PHE A 347 17.57 14.89 -12.00
N PHE A 348 18.65 14.12 -12.16
CA PHE A 348 19.71 13.98 -11.14
C PHE A 348 20.94 14.86 -11.39
N ARG A 349 20.78 15.90 -12.21
CA ARG A 349 21.85 16.83 -12.64
C ARG A 349 22.74 17.29 -11.47
N ARG A 350 22.14 17.62 -10.31
CA ARG A 350 22.86 18.09 -9.10
C ARG A 350 23.84 17.07 -8.50
N LYS A 351 23.59 15.76 -8.60
CA LYS A 351 24.48 14.73 -8.01
C LYS A 351 25.52 14.23 -9.01
N TYR A 352 25.16 14.20 -10.30
CA TYR A 352 26.10 13.83 -11.36
C TYR A 352 27.14 14.93 -11.56
N ASP A 353 26.75 16.19 -11.47
CA ASP A 353 27.69 17.31 -11.47
C ASP A 353 28.59 17.20 -10.23
N ALA A 354 28.06 17.16 -9.00
CA ALA A 354 28.88 17.09 -7.78
C ALA A 354 29.90 15.92 -7.74
N ALA A 355 29.51 14.72 -8.17
CA ALA A 355 30.44 13.58 -8.22
C ALA A 355 31.52 13.77 -9.28
N ARG A 356 31.19 14.38 -10.42
CA ARG A 356 32.11 14.66 -11.52
C ARG A 356 33.03 15.84 -11.19
N THR A 357 32.54 16.86 -10.48
CA THR A 357 33.37 17.95 -9.94
C THR A 357 34.34 17.42 -8.89
N LEU A 358 33.91 16.53 -7.99
CA LEU A 358 34.79 15.89 -7.00
C LEU A 358 35.82 14.96 -7.64
N GLN A 359 35.46 14.22 -8.69
CA GLN A 359 36.41 13.37 -9.42
C GLN A 359 37.42 14.18 -10.22
N ALA A 360 36.97 15.27 -10.87
CA ALA A 360 37.84 16.19 -11.59
C ALA A 360 38.77 16.95 -10.62
N PHE A 361 38.26 17.35 -9.46
CA PHE A 361 39.07 17.94 -8.39
C PHE A 361 40.08 16.93 -7.84
N GLY A 362 39.67 15.69 -7.58
CA GLY A 362 40.54 14.61 -7.12
C GLY A 362 41.62 14.18 -8.12
N SER A 363 41.37 14.34 -9.43
CA SER A 363 42.40 14.15 -10.45
C SER A 363 43.37 15.33 -10.54
N ARG A 364 42.88 16.58 -10.46
CA ARG A 364 43.75 17.78 -10.48
C ARG A 364 44.64 17.90 -9.24
N LEU A 365 44.12 17.53 -8.07
CA LEU A 365 44.85 17.39 -6.80
C LEU A 365 46.07 16.48 -6.88
N ARG A 366 46.03 15.50 -7.79
CA ARG A 366 47.10 14.51 -7.93
C ARG A 366 48.24 15.01 -8.83
N ASP A 367 47.99 16.03 -9.63
CA ASP A 367 48.91 16.58 -10.63
C ASP A 367 49.40 18.00 -10.30
N GLN A 368 48.76 18.73 -9.37
CA GLN A 368 49.18 20.07 -8.94
C GLN A 368 49.86 20.06 -7.57
N LEU A 369 51.16 20.36 -7.55
CA LEU A 369 52.02 20.50 -6.36
C LEU A 369 52.11 21.96 -5.84
N ASP A 370 51.09 22.79 -6.08
CA ASP A 370 51.06 24.18 -5.64
C ASP A 370 49.85 24.46 -4.74
N VAL A 371 50.12 24.79 -3.48
CA VAL A 371 49.12 24.91 -2.39
C VAL A 371 48.18 26.11 -2.60
N ASP A 372 48.67 27.18 -3.22
CA ASP A 372 47.89 28.40 -3.47
C ASP A 372 46.90 28.21 -4.63
N ALA A 373 47.31 27.50 -5.69
CA ALA A 373 46.42 27.11 -6.79
C ALA A 373 45.28 26.19 -6.32
N LEU A 374 45.60 25.30 -5.38
CA LEU A 374 44.67 24.34 -4.79
C LEU A 374 43.59 24.97 -3.91
N GLY A 375 43.94 26.02 -3.17
CA GLY A 375 42.99 26.78 -2.36
C GLY A 375 41.98 27.54 -3.21
N ASN A 376 42.42 28.08 -4.35
CA ASN A 376 41.55 28.78 -5.30
C ASN A 376 40.59 27.82 -6.02
N ASP A 377 41.09 26.70 -6.55
CA ASP A 377 40.25 25.71 -7.26
C ASP A 377 39.21 25.06 -6.31
N LEU A 378 39.58 24.80 -5.04
CA LEU A 378 38.64 24.32 -4.03
C LEU A 378 37.53 25.36 -3.74
N SER A 379 37.89 26.63 -3.63
CA SER A 379 36.94 27.71 -3.35
C SER A 379 35.97 27.92 -4.51
N ASP A 380 36.44 27.80 -5.75
CA ASP A 380 35.62 27.90 -6.96
C ASP A 380 34.66 26.72 -7.11
N VAL A 381 35.12 25.49 -6.88
CA VAL A 381 34.27 24.29 -6.87
C VAL A 381 33.18 24.41 -5.81
N VAL A 382 33.50 24.91 -4.62
CA VAL A 382 32.52 25.12 -3.54
C VAL A 382 31.52 26.22 -3.90
N ARG A 383 31.96 27.32 -4.52
CA ARG A 383 31.07 28.39 -5.02
C ARG A 383 30.11 27.87 -6.08
N GLU A 384 30.61 27.11 -7.04
CA GLU A 384 29.83 26.61 -8.16
C GLU A 384 28.86 25.50 -7.73
N THR A 385 29.30 24.63 -6.82
CA THR A 385 28.51 23.45 -6.41
C THR A 385 27.50 23.76 -5.31
N VAL A 386 27.85 24.62 -4.35
CA VAL A 386 27.06 24.84 -3.13
C VAL A 386 26.36 26.22 -3.14
N GLN A 387 26.77 27.14 -4.01
CA GLN A 387 26.31 28.54 -4.06
C GLN A 387 26.16 29.22 -2.67
N PRO A 388 27.16 29.12 -1.79
CA PRO A 388 27.10 29.75 -0.48
C PRO A 388 27.26 31.28 -0.60
N THR A 389 26.67 32.01 0.33
CA THR A 389 26.79 33.47 0.39
C THR A 389 28.22 33.93 0.71
N HIS A 390 28.99 33.13 1.46
CA HIS A 390 30.40 33.38 1.82
C HIS A 390 31.19 32.06 1.89
N VAL A 391 32.45 32.08 1.45
CA VAL A 391 33.43 30.96 1.59
C VAL A 391 34.71 31.52 2.19
N THR A 392 35.23 30.89 3.24
CA THR A 392 36.54 31.23 3.83
C THR A 392 37.37 29.96 3.96
N LEU A 393 38.60 30.00 3.46
CA LEU A 393 39.57 28.91 3.53
C LEU A 393 40.70 29.31 4.48
N TRP A 394 40.92 28.51 5.53
CA TRP A 394 41.96 28.76 6.53
C TRP A 394 43.08 27.74 6.35
N LEU A 395 44.23 28.18 5.85
CA LEU A 395 45.43 27.35 5.72
C LEU A 395 46.28 27.49 6.98
N ARG A 396 46.77 26.36 7.50
CA ARG A 396 47.67 26.36 8.66
C ARG A 396 49.07 26.74 8.19
N GLY A 397 49.54 27.92 8.55
CA GLY A 397 50.91 28.37 8.24
C GLY A 397 51.95 27.39 8.77
N SER A 398 52.83 26.92 7.90
CA SER A 398 54.07 26.23 8.30
C SER A 398 54.95 27.23 9.04
N ARG A 399 55.37 26.88 10.25
CA ARG A 399 56.44 27.60 10.95
C ARG A 399 57.77 27.45 10.22
#